data_AF-A0A355V6T3-F1
#
_entry.id   AF-A0A355V6T3-F1
#
_cell.length_a   1.000
_cell.length_b   1.000
_cell.length_c   1.000
_cell.angle_alpha   90.00
_cell.angle_beta   90.00
_cell.angle_gamma   90.00
#
_symmetry.space_group_name_H-M   'P 1'
#
loop_
_entity.id
_entity.type
_entity.pdbx_description
1 polymer ?
#
loop_
_entity_poly.entity_id
_entity_poly.type
_entity_poly.pdbx_seq_one_letter_code
_entity_poly.pdbx_strand_id
1 'polypeptide(L)'
;MTMPLDSFWPGALIGIQGPLDAAWLLFTAALWLLTSVYAAGSIRGPVFWTLWLVSMTGNLLLIVSQDALSFYIGFSMMSLAAYGLVIHDRTPVARRAGRIYLQLAVLGEMALLSGLIIISYQLGGAVQFAAWQGSDISALPAALVLIGLGLKAGFWPLHVWLPLAHPAAPA
;
A
#
# COMPACT_ATOMS: atom_id res chain seq x y z
N MET A 1 -9.23 -17.26 -9.84
CA MET A 1 -8.19 -17.60 -10.85
C MET A 1 -6.90 -16.94 -10.42
N THR A 2 -5.81 -17.71 -10.31
CA THR A 2 -4.46 -17.20 -10.01
C THR A 2 -3.58 -17.31 -11.25
N MET A 3 -2.66 -16.37 -11.42
CA MET A 3 -1.71 -16.30 -12.51
C MET A 3 -0.29 -16.17 -11.91
N PRO A 4 0.63 -17.09 -12.24
CA PRO A 4 2.03 -16.99 -11.82
C PRO A 4 2.75 -15.87 -12.57
N LEU A 5 3.65 -15.20 -11.86
CA LEU A 5 4.50 -14.11 -12.35
C LEU A 5 5.98 -14.42 -12.11
N ASP A 6 6.36 -15.70 -12.25
CA ASP A 6 7.71 -16.21 -11.91
C ASP A 6 8.86 -15.49 -12.62
N SER A 7 8.57 -14.80 -13.75
CA SER A 7 9.53 -13.96 -14.46
C SER A 7 10.01 -12.74 -13.67
N PHE A 8 9.23 -12.27 -12.70
CA PHE A 8 9.58 -11.12 -11.87
C PHE A 8 10.38 -11.56 -10.63
N TRP A 9 9.86 -12.52 -9.87
CA TRP A 9 10.57 -13.20 -8.78
C TRP A 9 9.95 -14.58 -8.51
N PRO A 10 10.73 -15.52 -7.94
CA PRO A 10 10.23 -16.85 -7.62
C PRO A 10 9.03 -16.79 -6.66
N GLY A 11 7.93 -17.47 -7.02
CA GLY A 11 6.74 -17.54 -6.18
C GLY A 11 5.82 -16.33 -6.25
N ALA A 12 6.07 -15.39 -7.17
CA ALA A 12 5.16 -14.28 -7.47
C ALA A 12 3.83 -14.81 -7.99
N LEU A 13 2.74 -14.45 -7.31
CA LEU A 13 1.39 -14.87 -7.66
C LEU A 13 0.44 -13.69 -7.54
N ILE A 14 -0.36 -13.47 -8.58
CA ILE A 14 -1.51 -12.58 -8.53
C ILE A 14 -2.79 -13.38 -8.79
N GLY A 15 -3.91 -12.93 -8.26
CA GLY A 15 -5.18 -13.58 -8.51
C GLY A 15 -6.32 -13.02 -7.70
N ILE A 16 -7.50 -13.50 -8.05
CA ILE A 16 -8.76 -13.23 -7.37
C ILE A 16 -9.25 -14.59 -6.87
N GLN A 17 -9.30 -14.79 -5.54
CA GLN A 17 -9.66 -16.08 -4.95
C GLN A 17 -11.17 -16.20 -4.73
N GLY A 18 -11.83 -15.09 -4.37
CA GLY A 18 -13.26 -15.09 -4.05
C GLY A 18 -14.04 -13.87 -4.52
N PRO A 19 -15.36 -13.86 -4.27
CA PRO A 19 -16.23 -12.75 -4.62
C PRO A 19 -15.88 -11.47 -3.83
N LEU A 20 -15.34 -11.61 -2.62
CA LEU A 20 -14.90 -10.48 -1.79
C LEU A 20 -13.73 -9.73 -2.45
N ASP A 21 -12.68 -10.44 -2.87
CA ASP A 21 -11.52 -9.83 -3.53
C ASP A 21 -11.95 -9.12 -4.82
N ALA A 22 -12.83 -9.76 -5.60
CA ALA A 22 -13.37 -9.18 -6.83
C ALA A 22 -14.18 -7.91 -6.55
N ALA A 23 -15.06 -7.95 -5.55
CA ALA A 23 -15.86 -6.79 -5.15
C ALA A 23 -14.98 -5.65 -4.66
N TRP A 24 -13.96 -5.95 -3.86
CA TRP A 24 -13.01 -4.96 -3.34
C TRP A 24 -12.15 -4.33 -4.45
N LEU A 25 -11.68 -5.14 -5.40
CA LEU A 25 -10.95 -4.68 -6.57
C LEU A 25 -11.81 -3.75 -7.44
N LEU A 26 -13.04 -4.16 -7.76
CA LEU A 26 -13.98 -3.37 -8.56
C LEU A 26 -14.35 -2.05 -7.85
N PHE A 27 -14.66 -2.12 -6.57
CA PHE A 27 -14.95 -0.95 -5.75
C PHE A 27 -13.80 0.05 -5.79
N THR A 28 -12.58 -0.43 -5.55
CA THR A 28 -11.40 0.43 -5.49
C THR A 28 -11.04 1.00 -6.87
N ALA A 29 -11.13 0.20 -7.94
CA ALA A 29 -10.93 0.67 -9.31
C ALA A 29 -11.97 1.73 -9.71
N ALA A 30 -13.23 1.56 -9.30
CA ALA A 30 -14.28 2.56 -9.53
C ALA A 30 -13.98 3.88 -8.80
N LEU A 31 -13.51 3.82 -7.55
CA LEU A 31 -13.11 5.02 -6.80
C LEU A 31 -11.95 5.74 -7.49
N TRP A 32 -10.89 5.03 -7.90
CA TRP A 32 -9.79 5.61 -8.66
C TRP A 32 -10.27 6.27 -9.96
N LEU A 33 -11.18 5.62 -10.69
CA LEU A 33 -11.73 6.18 -11.92
C LEU A 33 -12.54 7.46 -11.67
N LEU A 34 -13.47 7.42 -10.72
CA LEU A 34 -14.35 8.55 -10.40
C LEU A 34 -13.54 9.76 -9.91
N THR A 35 -12.56 9.54 -9.05
CA THR A 35 -11.67 10.59 -8.55
C THR A 35 -10.75 11.12 -9.65
N SER A 36 -10.29 10.28 -10.59
CA SER A 36 -9.55 10.73 -11.77
C SER A 36 -10.40 11.65 -12.66
N VAL A 37 -11.66 11.29 -12.92
CA VAL A 37 -12.59 12.11 -13.73
C VAL A 37 -12.83 13.46 -13.07
N TYR A 38 -13.04 13.47 -11.75
CA TYR A 38 -13.21 14.69 -10.98
C TYR A 38 -11.94 15.58 -11.02
N ALA A 39 -10.77 15.01 -10.74
CA ALA A 39 -9.50 15.74 -10.69
C ALA A 39 -9.03 16.23 -12.08
N ALA A 40 -9.47 15.59 -13.18
CA ALA A 40 -9.13 16.01 -14.54
C ALA A 40 -9.60 17.43 -14.89
N GLY A 41 -10.63 17.95 -14.21
CA GLY A 41 -11.11 19.31 -14.38
C GLY A 41 -10.21 20.38 -13.76
N SER A 42 -9.53 20.06 -12.65
CA SER A 42 -8.83 21.03 -11.80
C SER A 42 -7.31 20.86 -11.80
N ILE A 43 -6.80 19.62 -11.82
CA ILE A 43 -5.38 19.33 -11.64
C ILE A 43 -4.65 19.29 -12.98
N ARG A 44 -3.57 20.06 -13.07
CA ARG A 44 -2.69 20.15 -14.24
C ARG A 44 -1.29 19.67 -13.92
N GLY A 45 -0.62 19.14 -14.93
CA GLY A 45 0.81 18.80 -14.88
C GLY A 45 1.06 17.29 -14.83
N PRO A 46 2.06 16.80 -15.58
CA PRO A 46 2.29 15.37 -15.74
C PRO A 46 2.75 14.69 -14.45
N VAL A 47 3.44 15.41 -13.56
CA VAL A 47 4.00 14.83 -12.32
C VAL A 47 2.90 14.30 -11.40
N PHE A 48 1.79 15.04 -11.23
CA PHE A 48 0.66 14.57 -10.43
C PHE A 48 0.07 13.30 -11.02
N TRP A 49 -0.23 13.31 -12.32
CA TRP A 49 -0.87 12.17 -13.00
C TRP A 49 0.03 10.93 -13.02
N THR A 50 1.35 11.09 -13.15
CA THR A 50 2.28 9.97 -13.02
C THR A 50 2.25 9.38 -11.62
N LEU A 51 2.33 10.22 -10.57
CA LEU A 51 2.27 9.74 -9.18
C LEU A 51 0.91 9.13 -8.83
N TRP A 52 -0.17 9.69 -9.39
CA TRP A 52 -1.52 9.18 -9.26
C TRP A 52 -1.65 7.78 -9.84
N LEU A 53 -1.19 7.59 -11.09
CA LEU A 53 -1.21 6.28 -11.76
C LEU A 53 -0.30 5.26 -11.09
N VAL A 54 0.87 5.67 -10.59
CA VAL A 54 1.75 4.79 -9.80
C VAL A 54 1.06 4.40 -8.49
N SER A 55 0.40 5.34 -7.82
CA SER A 55 -0.33 5.05 -6.58
C SER A 55 -1.48 4.09 -6.80
N MET A 56 -2.29 4.34 -7.84
CA MET A 56 -3.35 3.45 -8.30
C MET A 56 -2.81 2.05 -8.64
N THR A 57 -1.72 1.97 -9.41
CA THR A 57 -1.12 0.69 -9.81
C THR A 57 -0.67 -0.11 -8.59
N GLY A 58 0.02 0.53 -7.65
CA GLY A 58 0.43 -0.12 -6.40
C GLY A 58 -0.77 -0.61 -5.58
N ASN A 59 -1.83 0.19 -5.50
CA ASN A 59 -3.06 -0.16 -4.81
C ASN A 59 -3.80 -1.34 -5.46
N LEU A 60 -3.90 -1.38 -6.78
CA LEU A 60 -4.52 -2.51 -7.47
C LEU A 60 -3.65 -3.78 -7.35
N LEU A 61 -2.32 -3.63 -7.45
CA LEU A 61 -1.38 -4.73 -7.31
C LEU A 61 -1.47 -5.38 -5.93
N LEU A 62 -1.49 -4.60 -4.85
CA LEU A 62 -1.54 -5.17 -3.49
C LEU A 62 -2.86 -5.92 -3.24
N ILE A 63 -3.98 -5.51 -3.86
CA ILE A 63 -5.28 -6.19 -3.73
C ILE A 63 -5.25 -7.57 -4.39
N VAL A 64 -4.62 -7.69 -5.56
CA VAL A 64 -4.57 -8.97 -6.30
C VAL A 64 -3.39 -9.85 -5.89
N SER A 65 -2.49 -9.37 -5.04
CA SER A 65 -1.29 -10.10 -4.62
C SER A 65 -1.64 -11.33 -3.78
N GLN A 66 -1.04 -12.46 -4.12
CA GLN A 66 -1.20 -13.75 -3.42
C GLN A 66 0.08 -14.18 -2.71
N ASP A 67 1.12 -13.36 -2.79
CA ASP A 67 2.38 -13.49 -2.07
C ASP A 67 2.78 -12.18 -1.38
N ALA A 68 3.58 -12.33 -0.33
CA ALA A 68 4.00 -11.26 0.56
C ALA A 68 4.86 -10.19 -0.14
N LEU A 69 5.67 -10.57 -1.13
CA LEU A 69 6.57 -9.64 -1.81
C LEU A 69 5.79 -8.77 -2.80
N SER A 70 4.91 -9.35 -3.61
CA SER A 70 3.98 -8.59 -4.48
C SER A 70 3.13 -7.63 -3.67
N PHE A 71 2.59 -8.10 -2.54
CA PHE A 71 1.80 -7.28 -1.64
C PHE A 71 2.60 -6.09 -1.12
N TYR A 72 3.82 -6.33 -0.60
CA TYR A 72 4.68 -5.28 -0.08
C TYR A 72 5.08 -4.27 -1.17
N ILE A 73 5.40 -4.74 -2.38
CA ILE A 73 5.76 -3.86 -3.50
C ILE A 73 4.59 -2.97 -3.88
N GLY A 74 3.38 -3.53 -4.04
CA GLY A 74 2.18 -2.74 -4.32
C GLY A 74 1.89 -1.73 -3.20
N PHE A 75 2.01 -2.15 -1.95
CA PHE A 75 1.80 -1.31 -0.78
C PHE A 75 2.80 -0.15 -0.68
N SER A 76 4.10 -0.42 -0.84
CA SER A 76 5.15 0.60 -0.81
C SER A 76 5.06 1.54 -2.02
N MET A 77 4.77 1.01 -3.21
CA MET A 77 4.53 1.82 -4.42
C MET A 77 3.38 2.80 -4.22
N MET A 78 2.23 2.32 -3.72
CA MET A 78 1.08 3.17 -3.36
C MET A 78 1.48 4.23 -2.33
N SER A 79 2.14 3.80 -1.27
CA SER A 79 2.53 4.61 -0.12
C SER A 79 3.47 5.76 -0.51
N LEU A 80 4.56 5.46 -1.21
CA LEU A 80 5.59 6.42 -1.57
C LEU A 80 5.12 7.36 -2.68
N ALA A 81 4.29 6.89 -3.62
CA ALA A 81 3.69 7.76 -4.62
C ALA A 81 2.72 8.78 -3.99
N ALA A 82 1.94 8.35 -2.99
CA ALA A 82 1.02 9.24 -2.27
C ALA A 82 1.74 10.37 -1.52
N TYR A 83 2.99 10.19 -1.07
CA TYR A 83 3.80 11.30 -0.53
C TYR A 83 3.93 12.44 -1.56
N GLY A 84 4.22 12.10 -2.81
CA GLY A 84 4.35 13.07 -3.89
C GLY A 84 3.03 13.81 -4.18
N LEU A 85 1.89 13.13 -4.02
CA LEU A 85 0.57 13.73 -4.14
C LEU A 85 0.28 14.70 -3.00
N VAL A 86 0.64 14.36 -1.76
CA VAL A 86 0.46 15.24 -0.58
C VAL A 86 1.25 16.54 -0.72
N ILE A 87 2.45 16.49 -1.32
CA ILE A 87 3.29 17.68 -1.49
C ILE A 87 3.05 18.44 -2.80
N HIS A 88 1.99 18.10 -3.55
CA HIS A 88 1.74 18.61 -4.91
C HIS A 88 1.76 20.14 -4.98
N ASP A 89 1.09 20.82 -4.05
CA ASP A 89 0.98 22.28 -4.03
C ASP A 89 2.29 22.97 -3.60
N ARG A 90 3.29 22.20 -3.13
CA ARG A 90 4.64 22.64 -2.75
C ARG A 90 4.70 23.75 -1.68
N THR A 91 3.58 24.07 -1.03
CA THR A 91 3.51 25.05 0.05
C THR A 91 4.31 24.59 1.28
N PRO A 92 4.74 25.50 2.17
CA PRO A 92 5.40 25.12 3.40
C PRO A 92 4.59 24.14 4.27
N VAL A 93 3.26 24.30 4.27
CA VAL A 93 2.32 23.42 4.97
C VAL A 93 2.32 22.03 4.34
N ALA A 94 2.17 21.94 3.01
CA ALA A 94 2.20 20.67 2.28
C ALA A 94 3.52 19.92 2.47
N ARG A 95 4.66 20.63 2.40
CA ARG A 95 5.98 20.03 2.65
C ARG A 95 6.12 19.51 4.08
N ARG A 96 5.58 20.22 5.08
CA ARG A 96 5.63 19.78 6.47
C ARG A 96 4.76 18.54 6.68
N ALA A 97 3.53 18.54 6.17
CA ALA A 97 2.62 17.40 6.22
C ALA A 97 3.24 16.18 5.53
N GLY A 98 3.78 16.37 4.32
CA GLY A 98 4.47 15.33 3.57
C GLY A 98 5.65 14.73 4.32
N ARG A 99 6.50 15.54 4.99
CA ARG A 99 7.63 14.99 5.77
C ARG A 99 7.15 14.08 6.91
N ILE A 100 6.13 14.50 7.66
CA ILE A 100 5.57 13.71 8.75
C ILE A 100 4.94 12.42 8.21
N TYR A 101 4.19 12.53 7.11
CA TYR A 101 3.65 11.38 6.39
C TYR A 101 4.76 10.42 5.98
N LEU A 102 5.83 10.90 5.34
CA LEU A 102 6.90 10.05 4.82
C LEU A 102 7.66 9.34 5.96
N GLN A 103 7.96 10.05 7.05
CA GLN A 103 8.62 9.46 8.22
C GLN A 103 7.79 8.32 8.80
N LEU A 104 6.48 8.54 8.99
CA LEU A 104 5.59 7.51 9.51
C LEU A 104 5.42 6.39 8.46
N ALA A 105 5.17 6.70 7.19
CA ALA A 105 5.05 5.71 6.13
C ALA A 105 6.27 4.77 6.07
N VAL A 106 7.49 5.31 6.12
CA VAL A 106 8.73 4.51 6.10
C VAL A 106 8.86 3.66 7.36
N LEU A 107 8.57 4.18 8.55
CA LEU A 107 8.58 3.39 9.78
C LEU A 107 7.59 2.22 9.72
N GLY A 108 6.41 2.45 9.14
CA GLY A 108 5.40 1.40 8.95
C GLY A 108 5.82 0.37 7.92
N GLU A 109 6.42 0.80 6.82
CA GLU A 109 6.97 -0.09 5.79
C GLU A 109 8.11 -0.95 6.35
N MET A 110 9.00 -0.39 7.18
CA MET A 110 10.07 -1.14 7.83
C MET A 110 9.51 -2.21 8.77
N ALA A 111 8.51 -1.87 9.59
CA ALA A 111 7.85 -2.82 10.49
C ALA A 111 7.14 -3.93 9.69
N LEU A 112 6.35 -3.54 8.69
CA LEU A 112 5.62 -4.47 7.82
C LEU A 112 6.58 -5.44 7.12
N LEU A 113 7.61 -4.93 6.44
CA LEU A 113 8.58 -5.74 5.72
C LEU A 113 9.31 -6.69 6.65
N SER A 114 9.73 -6.21 7.83
CA SER A 114 10.40 -7.05 8.83
C SER A 114 9.50 -8.20 9.29
N GLY A 115 8.22 -7.92 9.55
CA GLY A 115 7.24 -8.93 9.90
C GLY A 115 7.07 -9.98 8.79
N LEU A 116 6.87 -9.55 7.54
CA LEU A 116 6.71 -10.46 6.40
C LEU A 116 7.94 -11.35 6.17
N ILE A 117 9.15 -10.79 6.27
CA ILE A 117 10.40 -11.54 6.12
C ILE A 117 10.55 -12.60 7.23
N ILE A 118 10.28 -12.22 8.49
CA ILE A 118 10.40 -13.16 9.62
C ILE A 118 9.37 -14.28 9.50
N ILE A 119 8.13 -14.00 9.07
CA ILE A 119 7.11 -15.04 8.81
C ILE A 119 7.61 -15.99 7.72
N SER A 120 8.08 -15.44 6.61
CA SER A 120 8.59 -16.24 5.50
C SER A 120 9.75 -17.13 5.94
N TYR A 121 10.68 -16.60 6.73
CA TYR A 121 11.80 -17.36 7.29
C TYR A 121 11.34 -18.50 8.22
N GLN A 122 10.36 -18.24 9.10
CA GLN A 122 9.80 -19.26 9.99
C GLN A 122 9.13 -20.42 9.23
N LEU A 123 8.59 -20.12 8.05
CA LEU A 123 7.89 -21.07 7.18
C LEU A 123 8.79 -21.62 6.05
N GLY A 124 10.11 -21.67 6.27
CA GLY A 124 11.04 -22.29 5.33
C GLY A 124 11.22 -21.55 4.01
N GLY A 125 10.98 -20.25 4.00
CA GLY A 125 11.07 -19.39 2.80
C GLY A 125 9.79 -19.31 2.00
N ALA A 126 8.67 -19.84 2.49
CA ALA A 126 7.37 -19.69 1.84
C ALA A 126 6.97 -18.21 1.80
N VAL A 127 6.60 -17.69 0.63
CA VAL A 127 6.16 -16.29 0.45
C VAL A 127 4.67 -16.17 0.14
N GLN A 128 4.01 -17.27 -0.18
CA GLN A 128 2.62 -17.31 -0.62
C GLN A 128 1.69 -17.30 0.59
N PHE A 129 0.67 -16.44 0.59
CA PHE A 129 -0.24 -16.33 1.72
C PHE A 129 -1.00 -17.64 2.01
N ALA A 130 -1.29 -18.41 0.96
CA ALA A 130 -1.90 -19.74 1.10
C ALA A 130 -1.05 -20.69 1.96
N ALA A 131 0.29 -20.62 1.85
CA ALA A 131 1.20 -21.43 2.65
C ALA A 131 1.30 -20.94 4.11
N TRP A 132 0.89 -19.70 4.38
CA TRP A 132 0.89 -19.12 5.73
C TRP A 132 -0.40 -19.40 6.49
N GLN A 133 -1.49 -19.73 5.79
CA GLN A 133 -2.78 -20.00 6.40
C GLN A 133 -2.71 -21.22 7.34
N GLY A 134 -3.19 -21.04 8.57
CA GLY A 134 -3.18 -22.10 9.59
C GLY A 134 -1.81 -22.41 10.19
N SER A 135 -0.76 -21.68 9.80
CA SER A 135 0.57 -21.83 10.40
C SER A 135 0.67 -21.13 11.77
N ASP A 136 1.54 -21.65 12.62
CA ASP A 136 1.81 -21.05 13.94
C ASP A 136 2.81 -19.89 13.79
N ILE A 137 2.28 -18.68 13.59
CA ILE A 137 3.07 -17.45 13.45
C ILE A 137 3.36 -16.88 14.84
N SER A 138 4.65 -16.76 15.17
CA SER A 138 5.07 -16.17 16.44
C SER A 138 4.56 -14.73 16.63
N ALA A 139 4.39 -14.32 17.89
CA ALA A 139 3.76 -13.04 18.23
C ALA A 139 4.51 -11.80 17.69
N LEU A 140 5.85 -11.83 17.65
CA LEU A 140 6.66 -10.71 17.21
C LEU A 140 6.42 -10.31 15.74
N PRO A 141 6.58 -11.19 14.73
CA PRO A 141 6.29 -10.84 13.34
C PRO A 141 4.84 -10.45 13.12
N ALA A 142 3.88 -11.11 13.78
CA ALA A 142 2.48 -10.73 13.72
C ALA A 142 2.27 -9.28 14.22
N ALA A 143 2.88 -8.93 15.36
CA ALA A 143 2.84 -7.57 15.89
C ALA A 143 3.49 -6.55 14.94
N LEU A 144 4.62 -6.89 14.32
CA LEU A 144 5.28 -6.02 13.34
C LEU A 144 4.41 -5.76 12.10
N VAL A 145 3.75 -6.79 11.57
CA VAL A 145 2.78 -6.63 10.47
C VAL A 145 1.61 -5.74 10.91
N LEU A 146 1.04 -5.99 12.09
CA LEU A 146 -0.07 -5.20 12.64
C LEU A 146 0.32 -3.74 12.89
N ILE A 147 1.52 -3.47 13.39
CA ILE A 147 2.04 -2.12 13.60
C ILE A 147 2.23 -1.42 12.25
N GLY A 148 2.85 -2.09 11.27
CA GLY A 148 3.09 -1.53 9.95
C GLY A 148 1.80 -1.18 9.22
N LEU A 149 0.83 -2.10 9.19
CA LEU A 149 -0.51 -1.85 8.65
C LEU A 149 -1.27 -0.81 9.47
N GLY A 150 -1.15 -0.85 10.79
CA GLY A 150 -1.88 0.03 11.70
C GLY A 150 -1.46 1.50 11.61
N LEU A 151 -0.16 1.74 11.47
CA LEU A 151 0.42 3.05 11.20
C LEU A 151 -0.11 3.61 9.87
N LYS A 152 -0.25 2.75 8.85
CA LYS A 152 -0.78 3.10 7.53
C LYS A 152 -2.29 3.34 7.53
N ALA A 153 -3.04 2.58 8.30
CA ALA A 153 -4.49 2.77 8.45
C ALA A 153 -4.84 4.00 9.29
N GLY A 154 -3.86 4.61 9.97
CA GLY A 154 -4.10 5.72 10.88
C GLY A 154 -4.91 5.29 12.11
N PHE A 155 -4.63 4.10 12.66
CA PHE A 155 -5.23 3.70 13.93
C PHE A 155 -4.77 4.62 15.07
N TRP A 156 -5.60 4.80 16.09
CA TRP A 156 -5.19 5.47 17.33
C TRP A 156 -4.05 4.67 18.00
N PRO A 157 -2.93 5.27 18.45
CA PRO A 157 -2.58 6.71 18.47
C PRO A 157 -1.78 7.20 17.23
N LEU A 158 -1.54 6.34 16.25
CA LEU A 158 -0.68 6.51 15.07
C LEU A 158 -1.28 7.37 13.94
N HIS A 159 -2.52 7.85 14.09
CA HIS A 159 -3.26 8.66 13.12
C HIS A 159 -2.72 10.07 12.83
N VAL A 160 -1.65 10.53 13.49
CA VAL A 160 -1.18 11.93 13.46
C VAL A 160 -0.91 12.47 12.05
N TRP A 161 -0.48 11.62 11.11
CA TRP A 161 -0.24 12.04 9.73
C TRP A 161 -1.53 12.41 8.99
N LEU A 162 -2.67 11.82 9.35
CA LEU A 162 -3.91 11.87 8.59
C LEU A 162 -4.61 13.24 8.69
N PRO A 163 -4.77 13.87 9.88
CA PRO A 163 -5.24 15.25 10.00
C PRO A 163 -4.33 16.30 9.37
N LEU A 164 -3.05 16.00 9.16
CA LEU A 164 -2.09 16.91 8.55
C LEU A 164 -2.07 16.80 7.02
N ALA A 165 -2.19 15.58 6.50
CA ALA A 165 -2.13 15.31 5.06
C ALA A 165 -3.43 15.70 4.35
N HIS A 166 -4.60 15.43 4.93
CA HIS A 166 -5.89 15.69 4.28
C HIS A 166 -6.11 17.16 3.89
N PRO A 167 -5.88 18.15 4.76
CA PRO A 167 -6.05 19.57 4.40
C PRO A 167 -4.96 20.11 3.46
N ALA A 168 -3.85 19.38 3.32
CA ALA A 168 -2.70 19.79 2.53
C ALA A 168 -2.66 19.16 1.13
N ALA A 169 -3.42 18.09 0.93
CA ALA A 169 -3.55 17.43 -0.36
C ALA A 169 -4.54 18.19 -1.27
N PRO A 170 -4.37 18.10 -2.61
CA PRO A 170 -5.30 18.73 -3.55
C PRO A 170 -6.72 18.19 -3.38
N ALA A 171 -7.71 19.09 -3.50
CA ALA A 171 -9.13 18.80 -3.34
C ALA A 171 -9.79 18.25 -4.61
#